data_AF-A0A0N7ZAB7-F1
#
_entry.id   AF-A0A0N7ZAB7-F1
#
_cell.length_a   1.000
_cell.length_b   1.000
_cell.length_c   1.000
_cell.angle_alpha   90.00
_cell.angle_beta   90.00
_cell.angle_gamma   90.00
#
_symmetry.space_group_name_H-M   'P 1'
#
loop_
_entity.id
_entity.type
_entity.pdbx_description
1 polymer ?
#
loop_
_entity_poly.entity_id
_entity_poly.type
_entity_poly.pdbx_seq_one_letter_code
_entity_poly.pdbx_strand_id
1 'polypeptide(L)'
;MLDLHSFFAQDIVADRRRVLHATSKFTARGKSMGANEYINSPVVKQSLGKGFRLCVVGFVITTRTIGARLKLTKEQLELWSSDDHEDPPVTLLNSGVLKKHQFSHSNSDRSKEKFRFSKYRNTSVCLPSVTEREIFCDEDRFYPTSGKGSRAHLTLACAPGIKPVTTGFDLILAVRCEQRMRKGENQKAETYIIDGGILMNYGEGIWVVYPNSEMLVSSLFSAFV
;
A
#
# COMPACT_ATOMS: atom_id res chain seq x y z
N MET A 1 10.77 26.45 2.53
CA MET A 1 10.96 25.10 1.98
C MET A 1 10.10 24.17 2.80
N LEU A 2 9.20 23.40 2.17
CA LEU A 2 8.32 22.48 2.88
C LEU A 2 9.14 21.23 3.24
N ASP A 3 9.24 20.92 4.53
CA ASP A 3 9.91 19.69 4.98
C ASP A 3 8.93 18.52 4.88
N LEU A 4 9.19 17.61 3.94
CA LEU A 4 8.37 16.42 3.72
C LEU A 4 8.30 15.55 4.97
N HIS A 5 9.40 15.43 5.71
CA HIS A 5 9.44 14.64 6.93
C HIS A 5 8.50 15.24 7.97
N SER A 6 8.60 16.54 8.26
CA SER A 6 7.69 17.24 9.18
C SER A 6 6.23 17.24 8.72
N PHE A 7 5.97 17.29 7.42
CA PHE A 7 4.61 17.27 6.88
C PHE A 7 3.90 15.93 7.13
N PHE A 8 4.62 14.83 6.94
CA PHE A 8 4.12 13.48 7.18
C PHE A 8 4.32 12.98 8.63
N ALA A 9 5.13 13.69 9.44
CA ALA A 9 5.52 13.31 10.81
C ALA A 9 4.35 13.00 11.75
N GLN A 10 3.20 13.66 11.55
CA GLN A 10 2.05 13.51 12.43
C GLN A 10 1.38 12.13 12.31
N ASP A 11 1.45 11.52 11.13
CA ASP A 11 0.80 10.25 10.79
C ASP A 11 1.76 9.32 10.02
N ILE A 12 3.01 9.22 10.49
CA ILE A 12 3.95 8.21 10.00
C ILE A 12 3.45 6.84 10.46
N VAL A 13 2.99 6.04 9.50
CA VAL A 13 2.62 4.64 9.74
C VAL A 13 3.87 3.78 9.96
N ALA A 14 4.98 4.15 9.31
CA ALA A 14 6.32 3.58 9.47
C ALA A 14 7.12 4.10 10.69
N ASP A 15 6.47 4.54 11.77
CA ASP A 15 7.18 4.95 13.00
C ASP A 15 7.79 3.71 13.69
N ARG A 16 8.90 3.89 14.44
CA ARG A 16 9.74 2.83 15.05
C ARG A 16 8.99 1.84 15.95
N ARG A 17 7.74 2.10 16.29
CA ARG A 17 6.88 1.25 17.14
C ARG A 17 5.77 0.54 16.39
N ARG A 18 5.60 0.76 15.08
CA ARG A 18 4.48 0.22 14.30
C ARG A 18 4.97 -0.75 13.24
N VAL A 19 4.28 -1.89 13.15
CA VAL A 19 4.52 -2.89 12.11
C VAL A 19 3.74 -2.47 10.86
N LEU A 20 4.43 -2.36 9.73
CA LEU A 20 3.80 -2.14 8.44
C LEU A 20 2.99 -3.36 8.03
N HIS A 21 1.87 -3.14 7.36
CA HIS A 21 1.01 -4.21 6.85
C HIS A 21 0.58 -3.93 5.43
N ALA A 22 0.36 -5.01 4.67
CA ALA A 22 -0.27 -4.98 3.36
C ALA A 22 -1.65 -5.62 3.49
N THR A 23 -2.71 -4.89 3.14
CA THR A 23 -4.09 -5.38 3.24
C THR A 23 -4.45 -6.18 2.00
N SER A 24 -4.69 -7.49 2.16
CA SER A 24 -5.17 -8.36 1.08
C SER A 24 -6.69 -8.26 0.83
N LYS A 25 -7.47 -8.07 1.91
CA LYS A 25 -8.92 -7.85 1.90
C LYS A 25 -9.34 -7.10 3.17
N PHE A 26 -10.11 -6.03 3.02
CA PHE A 26 -10.86 -5.45 4.14
C PHE A 26 -12.19 -6.20 4.30
N THR A 27 -12.44 -6.76 5.50
CA THR A 27 -13.62 -7.61 5.77
C THR A 27 -14.68 -6.93 6.64
N ALA A 28 -14.37 -5.78 7.26
CA ALA A 28 -15.26 -5.06 8.18
C ALA A 28 -15.97 -5.97 9.22
N ARG A 29 -15.25 -6.95 9.78
CA ARG A 29 -15.81 -8.00 10.68
C ARG A 29 -16.94 -8.82 10.03
N GLY A 30 -16.75 -9.20 8.78
CA GLY A 30 -17.73 -9.97 8.00
C GLY A 30 -18.83 -9.14 7.33
N LYS A 31 -18.83 -7.81 7.51
CA LYS A 31 -19.88 -6.93 7.00
C LYS A 31 -19.63 -6.43 5.58
N SER A 32 -18.40 -6.47 5.08
CA SER A 32 -18.11 -6.01 3.73
C SER A 32 -18.46 -7.08 2.70
N MET A 33 -18.73 -6.64 1.47
CA MET A 33 -19.04 -7.53 0.35
C MET A 33 -17.91 -8.56 0.12
N GLY A 34 -18.30 -9.82 -0.06
CA GLY A 34 -17.38 -10.95 -0.25
C GLY A 34 -16.52 -11.30 0.98
N ALA A 35 -16.76 -10.69 2.16
CA ALA A 35 -15.96 -10.96 3.36
C ALA A 35 -16.08 -12.42 3.80
N ASN A 36 -17.30 -12.95 3.88
CA ASN A 36 -17.53 -14.31 4.34
C ASN A 36 -16.98 -15.35 3.36
N GLU A 37 -17.07 -15.11 2.06
CA GLU A 37 -16.49 -15.96 1.02
C GLU A 37 -14.96 -15.99 1.13
N TYR A 38 -14.35 -14.81 1.27
CA TYR A 38 -12.91 -14.67 1.44
C TYR A 38 -12.40 -15.38 2.70
N ILE A 39 -13.02 -15.12 3.85
CA ILE A 39 -12.65 -15.73 5.14
C ILE A 39 -12.80 -17.26 5.10
N ASN A 40 -13.81 -17.75 4.38
CA ASN A 40 -14.08 -19.19 4.30
C ASN A 40 -13.29 -19.93 3.23
N SER A 41 -12.61 -19.21 2.33
CA SER A 41 -11.81 -19.79 1.27
C SER A 41 -10.72 -20.74 1.81
N PRO A 42 -10.56 -21.95 1.23
CA PRO A 42 -9.53 -22.89 1.65
C PRO A 42 -8.12 -22.31 1.61
N VAL A 43 -7.79 -21.53 0.57
CA VAL A 43 -6.46 -20.92 0.42
C VAL A 43 -6.16 -19.92 1.53
N VAL A 44 -7.15 -19.12 1.94
CA VAL A 44 -7.02 -18.14 3.03
C VAL A 44 -6.83 -18.86 4.36
N LYS A 45 -7.70 -19.83 4.68
CA LYS A 45 -7.61 -20.62 5.92
C LYS A 45 -6.28 -21.36 6.04
N GLN A 46 -5.80 -21.97 4.96
CA GLN A 46 -4.53 -22.69 4.94
C GLN A 46 -3.32 -21.76 5.01
N SER A 47 -3.47 -20.48 4.63
CA SER A 47 -2.36 -19.52 4.61
C SER A 47 -2.24 -18.70 5.89
N LEU A 48 -3.27 -18.69 6.75
CA LEU A 48 -3.21 -18.01 8.05
C LEU A 48 -2.04 -18.54 8.89
N GLY A 49 -1.20 -17.63 9.36
CA GLY A 49 0.00 -17.92 10.13
C GLY A 49 1.24 -18.30 9.28
N LYS A 50 1.13 -18.35 7.94
CA LYS A 50 2.30 -18.56 7.07
C LYS A 50 3.09 -17.28 6.87
N GLY A 51 4.42 -17.44 6.77
CA GLY A 51 5.32 -16.36 6.41
C GLY A 51 5.41 -16.19 4.89
N PHE A 52 5.47 -14.94 4.43
CA PHE A 52 5.65 -14.58 3.02
C PHE A 52 6.80 -13.58 2.88
N ARG A 53 7.29 -13.43 1.64
CA ARG A 53 8.19 -12.34 1.26
C ARG A 53 7.45 -11.40 0.32
N LEU A 54 7.24 -10.16 0.72
CA LEU A 54 6.66 -9.13 -0.12
C LEU A 54 7.78 -8.44 -0.90
N CYS A 55 7.58 -8.25 -2.20
CA CYS A 55 8.54 -7.58 -3.06
C CYS A 55 8.12 -6.13 -3.28
N VAL A 56 8.91 -5.17 -2.79
CA VAL A 56 8.75 -3.74 -3.04
C VAL A 56 9.49 -3.37 -4.32
N VAL A 57 8.77 -2.75 -5.26
CA VAL A 57 9.26 -2.41 -6.60
C VAL A 57 9.24 -0.91 -6.90
N GLY A 58 8.75 -0.11 -5.95
CA GLY A 58 8.71 1.34 -6.10
C GLY A 58 8.04 2.02 -4.92
N PHE A 59 8.15 3.35 -4.88
CA PHE A 59 7.49 4.18 -3.87
C PHE A 59 6.65 5.24 -4.57
N VAL A 60 5.37 5.30 -4.25
CA VAL A 60 4.47 6.34 -4.73
C VAL A 60 4.39 7.43 -3.67
N ILE A 61 4.67 8.65 -4.09
CA ILE A 61 4.67 9.85 -3.26
C ILE A 61 3.65 10.81 -3.86
N THR A 62 2.67 11.19 -3.05
CA THR A 62 1.69 12.22 -3.39
C THR A 62 1.66 13.28 -2.30
N THR A 63 0.88 14.35 -2.50
CA THR A 63 0.59 15.33 -1.44
C THR A 63 -0.23 14.74 -0.29
N ARG A 64 -0.80 13.54 -0.46
CA ARG A 64 -1.67 12.88 0.51
C ARG A 64 -1.00 11.73 1.24
N THR A 65 -0.21 10.91 0.54
CA THR A 65 0.37 9.70 1.13
C THR A 65 1.73 9.37 0.55
N ILE A 66 2.48 8.58 1.31
CA ILE A 66 3.67 7.88 0.86
C ILE A 66 3.39 6.38 0.99
N GLY A 67 3.55 5.63 -0.10
CA GLY A 67 3.32 4.19 -0.14
C GLY A 67 4.43 3.43 -0.85
N ALA A 68 4.71 2.20 -0.40
CA ALA A 68 5.54 1.26 -1.14
C ALA A 68 4.66 0.37 -2.03
N ARG A 69 4.97 0.30 -3.32
CA ARG A 69 4.31 -0.55 -4.33
C ARG A 69 4.80 -1.98 -4.20
N LEU A 70 3.87 -2.93 -4.13
CA LEU A 70 4.18 -4.35 -4.01
C LEU A 70 3.94 -5.11 -5.32
N LYS A 71 4.90 -5.94 -5.72
CA LYS A 71 4.75 -6.95 -6.77
C LYS A 71 4.42 -8.29 -6.13
N LEU A 72 3.16 -8.70 -6.24
CA LEU A 72 2.67 -9.95 -5.67
C LEU A 72 3.07 -11.15 -6.54
N THR A 73 3.46 -12.25 -5.89
CA THR A 73 3.66 -13.55 -6.55
C THR A 73 2.31 -14.19 -6.93
N LYS A 74 2.33 -15.26 -7.74
CA LYS A 74 1.12 -16.03 -8.08
C LYS A 74 0.36 -16.52 -6.83
N GLU A 75 1.08 -17.09 -5.86
CA GLU A 75 0.50 -17.54 -4.58
C GLU A 75 -0.11 -16.38 -3.79
N GLN A 76 0.57 -15.23 -3.74
CA GLN A 76 0.05 -14.05 -3.04
C GLN A 76 -1.18 -13.45 -3.74
N LEU A 77 -1.25 -13.53 -5.07
CA LEU A 77 -2.41 -13.12 -5.86
C LEU A 77 -3.63 -14.03 -5.63
N GLU A 78 -3.45 -15.29 -5.21
CA GLU A 78 -4.56 -16.15 -4.78
C GLU A 78 -5.20 -15.66 -3.48
N LEU A 79 -4.40 -15.02 -2.62
CA LEU A 79 -4.86 -14.38 -1.38
C LEU A 79 -5.40 -12.96 -1.58
N TRP A 80 -5.25 -12.38 -2.77
CA TRP A 80 -5.66 -11.03 -3.08
C TRP A 80 -7.16 -10.95 -3.45
N SER A 81 -7.93 -10.12 -2.72
CA SER A 81 -9.37 -9.91 -2.94
C SER A 81 -9.81 -8.44 -2.77
N SER A 82 -8.84 -7.52 -2.81
CA SER A 82 -9.11 -6.09 -2.91
C SER A 82 -9.51 -5.73 -4.34
N ASP A 83 -10.32 -4.69 -4.48
CA ASP A 83 -10.73 -4.18 -5.78
C ASP A 83 -9.63 -3.28 -6.36
N ASP A 84 -9.04 -3.73 -7.45
CA ASP A 84 -8.00 -3.05 -8.23
C ASP A 84 -8.56 -2.02 -9.22
N HIS A 85 -9.88 -2.06 -9.45
CA HIS A 85 -10.59 -1.17 -10.38
C HIS A 85 -11.44 -0.12 -9.66
N GLU A 86 -11.50 -0.16 -8.33
CA GLU A 86 -12.19 0.86 -7.53
C GLU A 86 -11.64 2.25 -7.85
N ASP A 87 -12.51 3.12 -8.35
CA ASP A 87 -12.12 4.49 -8.64
C ASP A 87 -11.81 5.25 -7.34
N PRO A 88 -10.77 6.11 -7.36
CA PRO A 88 -10.56 7.04 -6.26
C PRO A 88 -11.83 7.87 -6.05
N PRO A 89 -12.34 8.01 -4.82
CA PRO A 89 -13.47 8.91 -4.56
C PRO A 89 -13.16 10.31 -5.11
N VAL A 90 -14.15 10.95 -5.73
CA VAL A 90 -14.01 12.25 -6.44
C VAL A 90 -13.39 13.35 -5.55
N THR A 91 -13.59 13.26 -4.24
CA THR A 91 -12.96 14.15 -3.25
C THR A 91 -11.42 14.04 -3.19
N LEU A 92 -10.85 12.90 -3.58
CA LEU A 92 -9.40 12.67 -3.68
C LEU A 92 -8.80 13.27 -4.95
N LEU A 93 -9.61 13.55 -5.99
CA LEU A 93 -9.13 14.20 -7.22
C LEU A 93 -9.03 15.73 -7.03
N ASN A 94 -9.88 16.30 -6.18
CA ASN A 94 -9.97 17.76 -5.97
C ASN A 94 -9.09 18.29 -4.82
N SER A 95 -8.21 17.48 -4.23
CA SER A 95 -7.40 17.86 -3.05
C SER A 95 -6.22 18.80 -3.36
N GLY A 96 -6.25 19.50 -4.50
CA GLY A 96 -5.45 20.70 -4.72
C GLY A 96 -5.87 21.90 -3.86
N VAL A 97 -6.96 21.82 -3.09
CA VAL A 97 -7.39 22.93 -2.22
C VAL A 97 -7.94 22.41 -0.88
N LEU A 98 -7.31 22.89 0.21
CA LEU A 98 -7.78 22.82 1.59
C LEU A 98 -9.25 23.26 1.71
N LYS A 99 -10.14 22.38 2.17
CA LYS A 99 -11.30 22.79 2.98
C LYS A 99 -11.55 21.83 4.13
N LYS A 100 -11.54 22.44 5.32
CA LYS A 100 -11.88 21.89 6.63
C LYS A 100 -13.33 21.41 6.58
N HIS A 101 -13.60 20.13 6.80
CA HIS A 101 -14.94 19.67 7.15
C HIS A 101 -14.91 18.87 8.44
N GLN A 102 -15.60 19.44 9.43
CA GLN A 102 -15.94 18.84 10.70
C GLN A 102 -16.87 17.66 10.45
N PHE A 103 -16.64 16.54 11.14
CA PHE A 103 -17.71 15.57 11.39
C PHE A 103 -17.68 15.08 12.83
N SER A 104 -18.90 14.96 13.33
CA SER A 104 -19.35 14.81 14.70
C SER A 104 -19.05 13.44 15.29
N HIS A 105 -18.68 13.44 16.57
CA HIS A 105 -18.74 12.28 17.43
C HIS A 105 -20.21 11.87 17.64
N SER A 106 -20.55 10.62 17.33
CA SER A 106 -21.63 9.93 18.02
C SER A 106 -21.04 8.76 18.81
N ASN A 107 -21.38 8.76 20.09
CA ASN A 107 -20.90 7.87 21.12
C ASN A 107 -21.96 6.78 21.29
N SER A 108 -21.62 5.50 21.10
CA SER A 108 -22.47 4.41 21.60
C SER A 108 -21.66 3.18 21.98
N ASP A 109 -21.60 3.06 23.30
CA ASP A 109 -21.52 1.95 24.23
C ASP A 109 -20.94 0.57 23.85
N ARG A 110 -20.25 0.04 24.87
CA ARG A 110 -19.43 -1.16 24.91
C ARG A 110 -20.26 -2.38 25.31
N SER A 111 -20.05 -3.49 24.62
CA SER A 111 -20.13 -4.82 25.25
C SER A 111 -18.91 -5.65 24.81
N LYS A 112 -18.21 -6.19 25.82
CA LYS A 112 -16.93 -6.90 25.69
C LYS A 112 -17.22 -8.40 25.56
N GLU A 113 -16.81 -9.02 24.47
CA GLU A 113 -16.68 -10.48 24.41
C GLU A 113 -15.22 -10.86 24.14
N LYS A 114 -14.65 -11.63 25.07
CA LYS A 114 -13.24 -12.01 25.12
C LYS A 114 -13.01 -13.27 24.26
N PHE A 115 -12.53 -13.10 23.04
CA PHE A 115 -11.95 -14.22 22.29
C PHE A 115 -10.54 -14.54 22.83
N ARG A 116 -10.37 -15.73 23.40
CA ARG A 116 -9.08 -16.26 23.87
C ARG A 116 -8.25 -16.70 22.66
N PHE A 117 -7.26 -15.91 22.26
CA PHE A 117 -6.21 -16.39 21.37
C PHE A 117 -5.25 -17.29 22.13
N SER A 118 -5.12 -18.53 21.64
CA SER A 118 -4.13 -19.51 22.06
C SER A 118 -2.71 -18.96 21.88
N LYS A 119 -1.87 -19.20 22.88
CA LYS A 119 -0.51 -18.68 23.03
C LYS A 119 0.42 -19.35 22.01
N TYR A 120 0.50 -18.82 20.79
CA TYR A 120 1.50 -19.25 19.82
C TYR A 120 2.89 -18.78 20.27
N ARG A 121 3.84 -19.74 20.27
CA ARG A 121 5.22 -19.55 20.68
C ARG A 121 5.89 -18.51 19.78
N ASN A 122 6.55 -17.53 20.41
CA ASN A 122 7.33 -16.49 19.75
C ASN A 122 8.42 -17.12 18.88
N THR A 123 8.19 -17.19 17.57
CA THR A 123 9.26 -17.39 16.59
C THR A 123 9.70 -16.03 16.07
N SER A 124 10.99 -15.91 15.78
CA SER A 124 11.76 -14.68 15.57
C SER A 124 11.40 -13.92 14.28
N VAL A 125 10.19 -13.37 14.19
CA VAL A 125 9.76 -12.54 13.04
C VAL A 125 10.24 -11.07 13.18
N CYS A 126 10.94 -10.73 14.27
CA CYS A 126 11.30 -9.35 14.61
C CYS A 126 12.70 -8.90 14.17
N LEU A 127 13.39 -9.63 13.29
CA LEU A 127 14.63 -9.14 12.68
C LEU A 127 14.28 -8.24 11.48
N PRO A 128 14.93 -7.05 11.32
CA PRO A 128 14.86 -6.30 10.08
C PRO A 128 15.34 -7.21 8.94
N SER A 129 14.42 -7.62 8.06
CA SER A 129 14.70 -8.64 7.03
C SER A 129 14.66 -8.09 5.61
N VAL A 130 14.79 -6.77 5.47
CA VAL A 130 14.99 -6.16 4.15
C VAL A 130 16.27 -6.75 3.59
N THR A 131 16.13 -7.58 2.56
CA THR A 131 17.27 -8.00 1.76
C THR A 131 17.10 -7.38 0.39
N GLU A 132 18.10 -6.62 -0.04
CA GLU A 132 18.22 -6.23 -1.43
C GLU A 132 18.55 -7.47 -2.25
N ARG A 133 17.92 -7.61 -3.41
CA ARG A 133 18.28 -8.62 -4.38
C ARG A 133 18.72 -7.89 -5.64
N GLU A 134 19.96 -8.08 -6.05
CA GLU A 134 20.43 -7.61 -7.36
C GLU A 134 19.55 -8.26 -8.42
N ILE A 135 18.86 -7.42 -9.19
CA ILE A 135 18.15 -7.84 -10.40
C ILE A 135 18.81 -7.10 -11.55
N PHE A 136 19.20 -7.87 -12.56
CA PHE A 136 19.71 -7.33 -13.82
C PHE A 136 18.69 -6.36 -14.41
N CYS A 137 19.18 -5.17 -14.74
CA CYS A 137 18.42 -4.06 -15.31
C CYS A 137 17.66 -4.54 -16.54
N ASP A 138 16.34 -4.70 -16.43
CA ASP A 138 15.48 -4.81 -17.60
C ASP A 138 15.20 -3.38 -18.08
N GLU A 139 15.52 -3.07 -19.33
CA GLU A 139 15.35 -1.73 -19.92
C GLU A 139 13.87 -1.29 -19.92
N ASP A 140 12.94 -2.24 -19.75
CA ASP A 140 11.51 -2.01 -19.57
C ASP A 140 11.11 -1.76 -18.09
N ARG A 141 11.90 -0.95 -17.36
CA ARG A 141 11.70 -0.54 -15.93
C ARG A 141 10.40 0.21 -15.64
N PHE A 142 9.47 0.22 -16.56
CA PHE A 142 8.11 0.56 -16.26
C PHE A 142 7.50 -0.62 -15.50
N TYR A 143 7.46 -0.51 -14.17
CA TYR A 143 6.84 -1.48 -13.27
C TYR A 143 5.38 -1.09 -12.92
N PRO A 144 4.42 -0.91 -13.86
CA PRO A 144 3.05 -1.00 -13.43
C PRO A 144 2.85 -2.47 -13.09
N THR A 145 2.70 -2.76 -11.81
CA THR A 145 1.82 -3.85 -11.42
C THR A 145 0.45 -3.44 -11.94
N SER A 146 0.12 -3.79 -13.17
CA SER A 146 -1.20 -3.52 -13.77
C SER A 146 -2.05 -4.77 -13.73
N GLY A 147 -3.36 -4.60 -13.56
CA GLY A 147 -4.31 -5.71 -13.41
C GLY A 147 -4.43 -6.17 -11.96
N LYS A 148 -4.57 -7.48 -11.75
CA LYS A 148 -4.80 -8.05 -10.42
C LYS A 148 -3.59 -7.80 -9.51
N GLY A 149 -3.81 -7.24 -8.33
CA GLY A 149 -2.78 -6.87 -7.37
C GLY A 149 -2.17 -5.48 -7.60
N SER A 150 -2.66 -4.72 -8.57
CA SER A 150 -2.14 -3.38 -8.88
C SER A 150 -2.27 -2.38 -7.72
N ARG A 151 -3.23 -2.60 -6.83
CA ARG A 151 -3.42 -1.80 -5.61
C ARG A 151 -2.64 -2.32 -4.41
N ALA A 152 -1.81 -3.36 -4.54
CA ALA A 152 -1.04 -3.92 -3.43
C ALA A 152 0.06 -2.94 -2.97
N HIS A 153 -0.01 -2.54 -1.70
CA HIS A 153 0.90 -1.55 -1.13
C HIS A 153 1.16 -1.74 0.36
N LEU A 154 2.20 -1.07 0.85
CA LEU A 154 2.40 -0.72 2.26
C LEU A 154 2.22 0.79 2.39
N THR A 155 1.34 1.26 3.28
CA THR A 155 1.28 2.68 3.62
C THR A 155 2.44 3.03 4.55
N LEU A 156 3.29 3.97 4.13
CA LEU A 156 4.42 4.44 4.92
C LEU A 156 4.06 5.68 5.73
N ALA A 157 3.30 6.60 5.12
CA ALA A 157 2.82 7.81 5.78
C ALA A 157 1.56 8.38 5.14
N CYS A 158 0.81 9.15 5.93
CA CYS A 158 -0.35 9.92 5.48
C CYS A 158 -0.19 11.38 5.88
N ALA A 159 -0.69 12.29 5.06
CA ALA A 159 -0.83 13.68 5.44
C ALA A 159 -1.90 13.81 6.55
N PRO A 160 -1.86 14.87 7.38
CA PRO A 160 -2.77 15.01 8.50
C PRO A 160 -4.25 14.87 8.09
N GLY A 161 -4.96 13.94 8.73
CA GLY A 161 -6.38 13.68 8.47
C GLY A 161 -6.68 12.81 7.24
N ILE A 162 -5.66 12.35 6.51
CA ILE A 162 -5.81 11.40 5.41
C ILE A 162 -5.82 9.97 5.94
N LYS A 163 -6.74 9.14 5.43
CA LYS A 163 -6.86 7.74 5.84
C LYS A 163 -5.84 6.87 5.06
N PRO A 164 -5.26 5.83 5.68
CA PRO A 164 -4.30 4.93 5.00
C PRO A 164 -4.80 4.28 3.71
N VAL A 165 -6.11 3.98 3.60
CA VAL A 165 -6.71 3.42 2.38
C VAL A 165 -6.50 4.30 1.14
N THR A 166 -6.26 5.60 1.33
CA THR A 166 -5.94 6.55 0.27
C THR A 166 -4.68 6.15 -0.50
N THR A 167 -3.70 5.52 0.15
CA THR A 167 -2.46 5.08 -0.52
C THR A 167 -2.72 4.09 -1.65
N GLY A 168 -3.69 3.18 -1.49
CA GLY A 168 -4.06 2.26 -2.56
C GLY A 168 -4.63 3.00 -3.78
N PHE A 169 -5.44 4.04 -3.56
CA PHE A 169 -5.96 4.86 -4.65
C PHE A 169 -4.88 5.70 -5.33
N ASP A 170 -3.97 6.27 -4.56
CA ASP A 170 -2.81 7.01 -5.08
C ASP A 170 -1.93 6.12 -5.98
N LEU A 171 -1.77 4.84 -5.60
CA LEU A 171 -1.07 3.86 -6.42
C LEU A 171 -1.78 3.57 -7.74
N ILE A 172 -3.11 3.40 -7.73
CA ILE A 172 -3.90 3.21 -8.96
C ILE A 172 -3.79 4.43 -9.89
N LEU A 173 -3.79 5.65 -9.33
CA LEU A 173 -3.57 6.87 -10.11
C LEU A 173 -2.19 6.88 -10.78
N ALA A 174 -1.13 6.50 -10.05
CA ALA A 174 0.21 6.37 -10.62
C ALA A 174 0.23 5.35 -11.79
N VAL A 175 -0.38 4.17 -11.61
CA VAL A 175 -0.51 3.14 -12.65
C VAL A 175 -1.27 3.66 -13.88
N ARG A 176 -2.30 4.50 -13.69
CA ARG A 176 -3.03 5.13 -14.81
C ARG A 176 -2.18 6.15 -15.57
N CYS A 177 -1.44 7.01 -14.85
CA CYS A 177 -0.50 7.96 -15.47
C CYS A 177 0.57 7.21 -16.27
N GLU A 178 1.08 6.14 -15.69
CA GLU A 178 2.00 5.21 -16.32
C GLU A 178 1.41 4.64 -17.64
N GLN A 179 0.21 4.07 -17.60
CA GLN A 179 -0.41 3.50 -18.80
C GLN A 179 -0.64 4.53 -19.91
N ARG A 180 -1.06 5.76 -19.56
CA ARG A 180 -1.24 6.86 -20.53
C ARG A 180 0.08 7.26 -21.18
N MET A 181 1.16 7.32 -20.39
CA MET A 181 2.51 7.57 -20.87
C MET A 181 2.98 6.52 -21.87
N ARG A 182 2.78 5.23 -21.58
CA ARG A 182 3.08 4.13 -22.51
C ARG A 182 2.29 4.20 -23.82
N LYS A 183 1.06 4.70 -23.77
CA LYS A 183 0.20 4.89 -24.95
C LYS A 183 0.52 6.18 -25.73
N GLY A 184 1.41 7.04 -25.24
CA GLY A 184 1.74 8.33 -25.85
C GLY A 184 0.66 9.41 -25.67
N GLU A 185 -0.27 9.23 -24.72
CA GLU A 185 -1.45 10.08 -24.52
C GLU A 185 -1.18 11.28 -23.57
N ASN A 186 -0.02 11.35 -22.90
CA ASN A 186 0.26 12.36 -21.87
C ASN A 186 1.59 13.10 -22.10
N GLN A 187 1.69 14.31 -21.53
CA GLN A 187 2.94 15.08 -21.45
C GLN A 187 4.05 14.20 -20.83
N LYS A 188 5.24 14.21 -21.44
CA LYS A 188 6.37 13.37 -21.00
C LYS A 188 6.64 13.59 -19.51
N ALA A 189 6.55 12.51 -18.72
CA ALA A 189 6.99 12.50 -17.33
C ALA A 189 8.44 12.99 -17.23
N GLU A 190 8.72 13.82 -16.23
CA GLU A 190 10.09 14.28 -15.97
C GLU A 190 10.83 13.19 -15.19
N THR A 191 12.07 12.90 -15.60
CA THR A 191 12.88 11.83 -15.03
C THR A 191 14.12 12.41 -14.38
N TYR A 192 14.37 12.03 -13.14
CA TYR A 192 15.53 12.43 -12.35
C TYR A 192 16.28 11.19 -11.86
N ILE A 193 17.60 11.19 -12.04
CA ILE A 193 18.46 10.16 -11.47
C ILE A 193 18.75 10.54 -10.02
N ILE A 194 18.55 9.60 -9.10
CA ILE A 194 18.84 9.78 -7.67
C ILE A 194 19.75 8.65 -7.21
N ASP A 195 20.39 8.83 -6.05
CA ASP A 195 21.11 7.73 -5.43
C ASP A 195 20.13 6.59 -5.11
N GLY A 196 20.47 5.37 -5.51
CA GLY A 196 19.62 4.18 -5.35
C GLY A 196 18.46 4.01 -6.33
N GLY A 197 18.24 4.88 -7.33
CA GLY A 197 17.15 4.69 -8.29
C GLY A 197 16.85 5.82 -9.27
N ILE A 198 15.63 5.81 -9.78
CA ILE A 198 15.07 6.86 -10.65
C ILE A 198 13.82 7.43 -10.00
N LEU A 199 13.72 8.76 -9.97
CA LEU A 199 12.52 9.49 -9.57
C LEU A 199 11.80 9.99 -10.84
N MET A 200 10.52 9.64 -10.97
CA MET A 200 9.66 10.10 -12.07
C MET A 200 8.56 11.02 -11.54
N ASN A 201 8.38 12.17 -12.20
CA ASN A 201 7.28 13.10 -11.99
C ASN A 201 6.24 12.92 -13.09
N TYR A 202 5.05 12.44 -12.74
CA TYR A 202 3.94 12.26 -13.69
C TYR A 202 3.00 13.47 -13.75
N GLY A 203 3.35 14.59 -13.09
CA GLY A 203 2.49 15.76 -12.95
C GLY A 203 1.43 15.60 -11.85
N GLU A 204 0.66 16.66 -11.61
CA GLU A 204 -0.44 16.69 -10.63
C GLU A 204 -0.06 16.24 -9.21
N GLY A 205 1.22 16.38 -8.85
CA GLY A 205 1.74 15.96 -7.54
C GLY A 205 1.91 14.45 -7.39
N ILE A 206 1.96 13.68 -8.48
CA ILE A 206 2.22 12.24 -8.48
C ILE A 206 3.68 11.98 -8.83
N TRP A 207 4.41 11.43 -7.86
CA TRP A 207 5.82 11.07 -8.00
C TRP A 207 6.00 9.58 -7.72
N VAL A 208 6.88 8.93 -8.49
CA VAL A 208 7.23 7.52 -8.27
C VAL A 208 8.74 7.36 -8.24
N VAL A 209 9.25 6.76 -7.17
CA VAL A 209 10.64 6.29 -7.09
C VAL A 209 10.70 4.84 -7.52
N TYR A 210 11.52 4.54 -8.51
CA TYR A 210 11.88 3.19 -8.93
C TYR A 210 13.29 2.87 -8.43
N PRO A 211 13.44 2.02 -7.41
CA PRO A 211 14.76 1.64 -6.91
C PRO A 211 15.53 0.84 -7.96
N ASN A 212 16.86 0.86 -7.87
CA ASN A 212 17.74 0.07 -8.75
C ASN A 212 17.61 -1.44 -8.53
N SER A 213 17.01 -1.86 -7.41
CA SER A 213 16.83 -3.26 -7.06
C SER A 213 15.53 -3.45 -6.29
N GLU A 214 14.91 -4.63 -6.47
CA GLU A 214 13.74 -5.01 -5.70
C GLU A 214 14.11 -5.21 -4.22
N MET A 215 13.25 -4.76 -3.30
CA MET A 215 13.45 -4.97 -1.86
C MET A 215 12.50 -6.05 -1.36
N LEU A 216 13.04 -7.10 -0.74
CA LEU A 216 12.24 -8.18 -0.18
C LEU A 216 12.06 -8.00 1.32
N VAL A 217 10.82 -7.93 1.79
CA VAL A 217 10.48 -7.83 3.22
C VAL A 217 9.73 -9.07 3.70
N SER A 218 10.05 -9.58 4.88
CA SER A 218 9.30 -10.69 5.47
C SER A 218 7.97 -10.20 6.03
N SER A 219 6.92 -10.99 5.86
CA SER A 219 5.61 -10.73 6.42
C SER A 219 4.97 -12.01 6.96
N LEU A 220 4.00 -11.84 7.85
CA LEU A 220 3.15 -12.91 8.35
C LEU A 220 1.72 -12.66 7.83
N PHE A 221 1.13 -13.64 7.14
CA PHE A 221 -0.27 -13.54 6.74
C PHE A 221 -1.17 -13.85 7.94
N SER A 222 -1.95 -12.86 8.35
CA SER A 222 -2.79 -12.97 9.55
C SER A 222 -4.06 -12.12 9.41
N ALA A 223 -5.02 -12.36 10.29
CA ALA A 223 -6.19 -11.50 10.46
C ALA A 223 -5.93 -10.46 11.55
N PHE A 224 -6.33 -9.22 11.29
CA PHE A 224 -6.39 -8.15 12.30
C PHE A 224 -7.85 -7.94 12.72
N VAL A 225 -8.12 -7.93 14.02
CA VAL A 225 -9.49 -7.96 14.59
C VAL A 225 -9.74 -6.73 15.47
#